data_AF-A0A9W7DUV9-F1
#
_entry.id   AF-A0A9W7DUV9-F1
#
_cell.length_a   1.000
_cell.length_b   1.000
_cell.length_c   1.000
_cell.angle_alpha   90.00
_cell.angle_beta   90.00
_cell.angle_gamma   90.00
#
_symmetry.space_group_name_H-M   'P 1'
#
loop_
_entity.id
_entity.type
_entity.pdbx_description
1 polymer ?
#
loop_
_entity_poly.entity_id
_entity_poly.type
_entity_poly.pdbx_seq_one_letter_code
_entity_poly.pdbx_strand_id
1 'polypeptide(L)'
;MKNGAGKTVKKQDLPSKDCIICGRPFTWRKKWERNWDEVTTCSKSCNAQRKRGSKGGDTDNNAAERKNARKKKREGTADPSLFSKPCTICDSPSDLLIRCQVDSSKQWNMVCKGCWASVSGGVTDGDADHPHYKYGGLWKNRYAQATI
;
A
#
# COMPACT_ATOMS: atom_id res chain seq x y z
N MET A 1 -27.83 -25.21 34.67
CA MET A 1 -26.78 -25.76 35.57
C MET A 1 -25.82 -26.59 34.74
N LYS A 2 -24.58 -26.12 34.50
CA LYS A 2 -23.30 -26.87 34.57
C LYS A 2 -22.18 -25.84 34.57
N ASN A 3 -21.36 -25.91 35.62
CA ASN A 3 -20.25 -25.03 35.97
C ASN A 3 -19.06 -25.21 35.01
N GLY A 4 -18.13 -24.24 34.96
CA GLY A 4 -16.90 -24.39 34.18
C GLY A 4 -15.80 -23.42 34.61
N ALA A 5 -15.08 -23.79 35.67
CA ALA A 5 -13.90 -23.16 36.24
C ALA A 5 -13.05 -22.31 35.27
N GLY A 6 -12.85 -21.03 35.61
CA GLY A 6 -11.81 -20.20 35.01
C GLY A 6 -10.45 -20.81 35.32
N LYS A 7 -9.91 -21.63 34.40
CA LYS A 7 -8.55 -22.16 34.48
C LYS A 7 -7.58 -20.97 34.46
N THR A 8 -6.99 -20.67 35.61
CA THR A 8 -5.83 -19.80 35.71
C THR A 8 -4.66 -20.49 35.04
N VAL A 9 -4.45 -20.21 33.76
CA VAL A 9 -3.25 -20.65 33.04
C VAL A 9 -2.05 -20.03 33.76
N LYS A 10 -1.13 -20.88 34.23
CA LYS A 10 0.10 -20.38 34.85
C LYS A 10 0.87 -19.61 33.77
N LYS A 11 1.53 -18.52 34.15
CA LYS A 11 2.30 -17.69 33.19
C LYS A 11 3.33 -18.50 32.38
N GLN A 12 3.80 -19.61 32.93
CA GLN A 12 4.75 -20.53 32.32
C GLN A 12 4.17 -21.30 31.11
N ASP A 13 2.86 -21.54 31.11
CA ASP A 13 2.17 -22.32 30.07
C ASP A 13 1.63 -21.43 28.92
N LEU A 14 1.96 -20.13 28.93
CA LEU A 14 1.51 -19.22 27.88
C LEU A 14 2.33 -19.42 26.60
N PRO A 15 1.69 -19.40 25.41
CA PRO A 15 2.43 -19.52 24.17
C PRO A 15 3.40 -18.35 24.01
N SER A 16 4.57 -18.67 23.48
CA SER A 16 5.65 -17.72 23.23
C SER A 16 5.98 -17.66 21.74
N LYS A 17 6.38 -16.49 21.26
CA LYS A 17 6.85 -16.23 19.89
C LYS A 17 8.10 -15.36 19.93
N ASP A 18 8.91 -15.42 18.87
CA ASP A 18 10.08 -14.54 18.73
C ASP A 18 9.72 -13.26 17.96
N CYS A 19 10.23 -12.13 18.44
CA CYS A 19 10.01 -10.85 17.79
C CYS A 19 10.84 -10.74 16.51
N ILE A 20 10.19 -10.57 15.35
CA ILE A 20 10.88 -10.44 14.05
C ILE A 20 11.78 -9.21 13.92
N ILE A 21 11.74 -8.27 14.89
CA ILE A 21 12.53 -7.04 14.87
C ILE A 21 13.74 -7.09 15.81
N CYS A 22 13.59 -7.69 16.99
CA CYS A 22 14.66 -7.68 17.99
C CYS A 22 15.11 -9.07 18.43
N GLY A 23 14.52 -10.14 17.89
CA GLY A 23 14.84 -11.54 18.21
C GLY A 23 14.48 -11.98 19.63
N ARG A 24 13.89 -11.11 20.45
CA ARG A 24 13.55 -11.46 21.84
C ARG A 24 12.27 -12.30 21.89
N PRO A 25 12.25 -13.40 22.66
CA PRO A 25 11.04 -14.16 22.90
C PRO A 25 10.05 -13.31 23.70
N PHE A 26 8.76 -13.44 23.37
CA PHE A 26 7.68 -12.78 24.09
C PHE A 26 6.48 -13.69 24.23
N THR A 27 5.91 -13.71 25.44
CA THR A 27 4.73 -14.50 25.78
C THR A 27 3.45 -13.77 25.43
N TRP A 28 2.36 -14.53 25.26
CA TRP A 28 1.01 -14.01 25.09
C TRP A 28 0.63 -12.97 26.17
N ARG A 29 -0.21 -12.01 25.78
CA ARG A 29 -0.76 -10.96 26.66
C ARG A 29 -2.24 -10.81 26.37
N LYS A 30 -3.04 -10.49 27.40
CA LYS A 30 -4.51 -10.32 27.28
C LYS A 30 -4.95 -9.39 26.14
N LYS A 31 -4.20 -8.33 25.86
CA LYS A 31 -4.48 -7.40 24.74
C LYS A 31 -4.41 -8.02 23.34
N TRP A 32 -3.86 -9.24 23.22
CA TRP A 32 -3.68 -9.97 21.96
C TRP A 32 -4.64 -11.15 21.82
N GLU A 33 -5.63 -11.25 22.71
CA GLU A 33 -6.62 -12.34 22.71
C GLU A 33 -7.29 -12.55 21.34
N ARG A 34 -7.55 -11.47 20.59
CA ARG A 34 -8.28 -11.53 19.31
C ARG A 34 -7.41 -11.73 18.09
N ASN A 35 -6.09 -11.58 18.20
CA ASN A 35 -5.20 -11.50 17.04
C ASN A 35 -3.80 -12.05 17.32
N TRP A 36 -3.66 -12.96 18.29
CA TRP A 36 -2.37 -13.52 18.67
C TRP A 36 -1.62 -14.12 17.49
N ASP A 37 -2.32 -14.76 16.55
CA ASP A 37 -1.74 -15.36 15.35
C ASP A 37 -1.04 -14.33 14.45
N GLU A 38 -1.62 -13.13 14.33
CA GLU A 38 -1.07 -12.02 13.54
C GLU A 38 0.07 -11.26 14.24
N VAL A 39 0.19 -11.37 15.57
CA VAL A 39 1.18 -10.62 16.34
C VAL A 39 2.59 -11.21 16.16
N THR A 40 3.47 -10.43 15.53
CA THR A 40 4.87 -10.80 15.23
C THR A 40 5.90 -9.97 15.99
N THR A 41 5.48 -8.98 16.78
CA THR A 41 6.39 -8.05 17.47
C THR A 41 6.10 -7.92 18.97
N CYS A 42 7.16 -7.90 19.78
CA CYS A 42 7.05 -7.90 21.24
C CYS A 42 6.55 -6.57 21.84
N SER A 43 6.69 -5.44 21.14
CA SER A 43 6.44 -4.11 21.68
C SER A 43 5.91 -3.12 20.63
N LYS A 44 5.36 -1.99 21.10
CA LYS A 44 4.97 -0.88 20.21
C LYS A 44 6.16 -0.32 19.43
N SER A 45 7.34 -0.27 20.06
CA SER A 45 8.58 0.20 19.42
C SER A 45 8.97 -0.71 18.25
N CYS A 46 9.01 -2.03 18.48
CA CYS A 46 9.28 -3.00 17.41
C CYS A 46 8.23 -2.93 16.30
N ASN A 47 6.94 -2.80 16.63
CA ASN A 47 5.91 -2.64 15.59
C ASN A 47 6.09 -1.34 14.79
N ALA A 48 6.52 -0.24 15.43
CA ALA A 48 6.82 1.01 14.73
C ALA A 48 8.04 0.86 13.81
N GLN A 49 9.10 0.17 14.26
CA GLN A 49 10.28 -0.12 13.44
C GLN A 49 9.92 -0.98 12.23
N ARG A 50 9.10 -2.02 12.42
CA ARG A 50 8.56 -2.83 11.33
C ARG A 50 7.82 -1.98 10.29
N LYS A 51 6.96 -1.06 10.73
CA LYS A 51 6.21 -0.15 9.85
C LYS A 51 7.10 0.86 9.11
N ARG A 52 8.26 1.21 9.67
CA ARG A 52 9.25 2.07 9.00
C ARG A 52 9.98 1.29 7.90
N GLY A 53 10.37 0.03 8.15
CA GLY A 53 11.05 -0.81 7.17
C GLY A 53 10.20 -1.19 5.95
N SER A 54 8.87 -1.31 6.09
CA SER A 54 7.98 -1.58 4.95
C SER A 54 7.70 -0.37 4.05
N LYS A 55 8.16 0.84 4.41
CA LYS A 55 8.16 1.99 3.51
C LYS A 55 9.53 2.08 2.86
N GLY A 56 9.70 1.42 1.73
CA GLY A 56 10.88 1.60 0.89
C GLY A 56 11.00 3.06 0.42
N GLY A 57 12.21 3.61 0.55
CA GLY A 57 12.71 4.75 -0.21
C GLY A 57 12.37 6.15 0.32
N ASP A 58 13.22 6.68 1.21
CA ASP A 58 13.86 8.00 1.07
C ASP A 58 14.79 8.20 2.27
N THR A 59 16.07 7.85 2.10
CA THR A 59 17.12 7.93 3.14
C THR A 59 17.68 9.32 3.35
N ASP A 60 17.04 10.38 2.84
CA ASP A 60 17.49 11.74 3.07
C ASP A 60 16.57 12.46 4.06
N ASN A 61 17.03 12.49 5.31
CA ASN A 61 16.40 13.25 6.39
C ASN A 61 16.87 14.72 6.33
N ASN A 62 16.62 15.44 5.24
CA ASN A 62 16.67 16.89 5.28
C ASN A 62 15.26 17.44 5.61
N ALA A 63 15.05 17.74 6.88
CA ALA A 63 13.79 18.31 7.36
C ALA A 63 13.43 19.64 6.66
N ALA A 64 14.43 20.40 6.19
CA ALA A 64 14.22 21.65 5.46
C ALA A 64 13.67 21.37 4.04
N GLU A 65 14.18 20.37 3.34
CA GLU A 65 13.68 19.99 2.01
C GLU A 65 12.25 19.49 2.07
N ARG A 66 11.90 18.68 3.08
CA ARG A 66 10.51 18.24 3.30
C ARG A 66 9.56 19.42 3.57
N LYS A 67 10.03 20.44 4.30
CA LYS A 67 9.26 21.68 4.54
C LYS A 67 9.12 22.49 3.25
N ASN A 68 10.19 22.63 2.47
CA ASN A 68 10.18 23.34 1.19
C ASN A 68 9.25 22.66 0.16
N ALA A 69 9.32 21.33 0.03
CA ALA A 69 8.43 20.56 -0.84
C ALA A 69 6.95 20.72 -0.46
N ARG A 70 6.62 20.73 0.84
CA ARG A 70 5.26 21.01 1.34
C ARG A 70 4.82 22.45 1.01
N LYS A 71 5.74 23.43 1.07
CA LYS A 71 5.48 24.82 0.71
C LYS A 71 5.19 24.94 -0.79
N LYS A 72 6.07 24.44 -1.66
CA LYS A 72 5.88 24.39 -3.13
C LYS A 72 4.55 23.74 -3.52
N LYS A 73 4.19 22.65 -2.82
CA LYS A 73 2.90 21.97 -3.02
C LYS A 73 1.68 22.84 -2.69
N ARG A 74 1.74 23.67 -1.64
CA ARG A 74 0.67 24.60 -1.27
C ARG A 74 0.58 25.79 -2.22
N GLU A 75 1.73 26.23 -2.74
CA GLU A 75 1.87 27.37 -3.65
C GLU A 75 1.61 27.01 -5.12
N GLY A 76 1.40 25.71 -5.43
CA GLY A 76 1.18 25.24 -6.80
C GLY A 76 2.42 25.27 -7.69
N THR A 77 3.61 25.47 -7.12
CA THR A 77 4.91 25.57 -7.82
C THR A 77 5.70 24.26 -7.79
N ALA A 78 5.07 23.16 -7.36
CA ALA A 78 5.71 21.86 -7.35
C ALA A 78 5.84 21.34 -8.79
N ASP A 79 7.01 20.77 -9.11
CA ASP A 79 7.25 20.13 -10.40
C ASP A 79 6.24 18.98 -10.60
N PRO A 80 5.37 19.06 -11.63
CA PRO A 80 4.36 18.04 -11.87
C PRO A 80 4.94 16.66 -12.13
N SER A 81 6.15 16.59 -12.71
CA SER A 81 6.82 15.33 -13.06
C SER A 81 7.06 14.46 -11.83
N LEU A 82 7.29 15.06 -10.66
CA LEU A 82 7.44 14.40 -9.37
C LEU A 82 6.20 13.63 -8.91
N PHE A 83 5.04 13.92 -9.51
CA PHE A 83 3.76 13.29 -9.18
C PHE A 83 3.16 12.48 -10.33
N SER A 84 3.85 12.43 -11.47
CA SER A 84 3.50 11.52 -12.55
C SER A 84 3.62 10.07 -12.08
N LYS A 85 2.80 9.17 -12.64
CA LYS A 85 2.87 7.74 -12.33
C LYS A 85 3.28 6.95 -13.57
N PRO A 86 4.07 5.88 -13.41
CA PRO A 86 4.42 5.03 -14.53
C PRO A 86 3.21 4.23 -15.00
N CYS A 87 3.11 4.04 -16.31
CA CYS A 87 2.22 3.06 -16.90
C CYS A 87 2.67 1.64 -16.52
N THR A 88 1.77 0.76 -16.07
CA THR A 88 2.12 -0.63 -15.72
C THR A 88 2.59 -1.46 -16.93
N ILE A 89 2.30 -1.02 -18.16
CA ILE A 89 2.62 -1.76 -19.39
C ILE A 89 3.93 -1.28 -20.03
N CYS A 90 4.18 0.03 -20.05
CA CYS A 90 5.34 0.62 -20.74
C CYS A 90 6.28 1.40 -19.82
N ASP A 91 6.02 1.43 -18.51
CA ASP A 91 6.74 2.16 -17.46
C ASP A 91 6.91 3.67 -17.67
N SER A 92 6.37 4.21 -18.76
CA SER A 92 6.48 5.62 -19.08
C SER A 92 5.64 6.46 -18.12
N PRO A 93 6.20 7.54 -17.55
CA PRO A 93 5.45 8.43 -16.67
C PRO A 93 4.33 9.12 -17.45
N SER A 94 3.15 9.20 -16.84
CA SER A 94 2.00 9.92 -17.41
C SER A 94 1.24 10.66 -16.33
N ASP A 95 0.69 11.81 -16.70
CA ASP A 95 -0.22 12.61 -15.89
C ASP A 95 -1.68 12.17 -16.03
N LEU A 96 -1.96 11.22 -16.92
CA LEU A 96 -3.31 10.74 -17.23
C LEU A 96 -3.29 9.22 -17.49
N LEU A 97 -3.77 8.46 -16.52
CA LEU A 97 -3.76 7.00 -16.56
C LEU A 97 -5.18 6.46 -16.38
N ILE A 98 -5.48 5.37 -17.07
CA ILE A 98 -6.71 4.61 -16.92
C ILE A 98 -6.44 3.52 -15.89
N ARG A 99 -7.24 3.50 -14.83
CA ARG A 99 -7.20 2.43 -13.84
C ARG A 99 -8.05 1.28 -14.38
N CYS A 100 -7.47 0.12 -14.59
CA CYS A 100 -8.20 -1.05 -15.08
C CYS A 100 -7.64 -2.36 -14.52
N GLN A 101 -8.48 -3.39 -14.49
CA GLN A 101 -8.05 -4.79 -14.41
C GLN A 101 -7.92 -5.30 -15.85
N VAL A 102 -6.93 -6.15 -16.13
CA VAL A 102 -6.64 -6.63 -17.50
C VAL A 102 -6.54 -8.15 -17.58
N ASP A 103 -6.51 -8.83 -16.42
CA ASP A 103 -6.30 -10.26 -16.31
C ASP A 103 -7.10 -10.85 -15.13
N SER A 104 -7.06 -12.17 -14.98
CA SER A 104 -7.79 -12.92 -13.96
C SER A 104 -7.30 -12.69 -12.52
N SER A 105 -6.13 -12.06 -12.32
CA SER A 105 -5.59 -11.73 -10.99
C SER A 105 -6.40 -10.67 -10.26
N LYS A 106 -7.24 -9.91 -10.98
CA LYS A 106 -8.02 -8.79 -10.45
C LYS A 106 -7.17 -7.69 -9.85
N GLN A 107 -5.88 -7.61 -10.20
CA GLN A 107 -5.02 -6.49 -9.81
C GLN A 107 -5.39 -5.23 -10.59
N TRP A 108 -5.26 -4.08 -9.92
CA TRP A 108 -5.53 -2.77 -10.53
C TRP A 108 -4.25 -2.23 -11.15
N ASN A 109 -4.25 -2.12 -12.47
CA ASN A 109 -3.18 -1.53 -13.26
C ASN A 109 -3.45 -0.04 -13.51
N MET A 110 -2.39 0.72 -13.79
CA MET A 110 -2.45 2.11 -14.20
C MET A 110 -1.91 2.18 -15.62
N VAL A 111 -2.78 2.30 -16.62
CA VAL A 111 -2.41 2.15 -18.03
C VAL A 111 -2.52 3.50 -18.74
N CYS A 112 -1.49 3.89 -19.48
CA CYS A 112 -1.53 5.13 -20.26
C CYS A 112 -2.47 4.99 -21.47
N LYS A 113 -2.85 6.13 -22.07
CA LYS A 113 -3.72 6.12 -23.27
C LYS A 113 -3.14 5.29 -24.43
N GLY A 114 -1.82 5.28 -24.60
CA GLY A 114 -1.17 4.52 -25.67
C GLY A 114 -1.27 3.01 -25.48
N CYS A 115 -1.23 2.53 -24.23
CA CYS A 115 -1.34 1.10 -23.91
C CYS A 115 -2.78 0.65 -23.64
N TRP A 116 -3.75 1.57 -23.60
CA TRP A 116 -5.13 1.23 -23.23
C TRP A 116 -5.80 0.33 -24.27
N ALA A 117 -5.68 0.69 -25.56
CA ALA A 117 -6.30 -0.07 -26.64
C ALA A 117 -5.84 -1.53 -26.67
N SER A 118 -4.57 -1.80 -26.35
CA SER A 118 -4.03 -3.17 -26.34
C SER A 118 -4.52 -4.02 -25.16
N VAL A 119 -5.05 -3.41 -24.09
CA VAL A 119 -5.50 -4.16 -22.89
C VAL A 119 -7.02 -4.20 -22.75
N SER A 120 -7.74 -3.38 -23.51
CA SER A 120 -9.22 -3.30 -23.48
C SER A 120 -9.89 -3.66 -24.81
N GLY A 121 -9.10 -3.91 -25.86
CA GLY A 121 -9.60 -3.99 -27.24
C GLY A 121 -10.14 -2.66 -27.78
N GLY A 122 -9.92 -1.54 -27.07
CA GLY A 122 -10.51 -0.24 -27.39
C GLY A 122 -11.95 -0.06 -26.92
N VAL A 123 -12.51 -1.03 -26.18
CA VAL A 123 -13.87 -0.97 -25.62
C VAL A 123 -13.82 -0.56 -24.14
N THR A 124 -14.77 0.28 -23.69
CA THR A 124 -14.77 0.82 -22.32
C THR A 124 -14.95 -0.23 -21.24
N ASP A 125 -15.59 -1.36 -21.54
CA ASP A 125 -15.88 -2.45 -20.60
C ASP A 125 -15.30 -3.81 -21.07
N GLY A 126 -14.37 -3.78 -22.02
CA GLY A 126 -13.77 -4.97 -22.62
C GLY A 126 -14.63 -5.58 -23.72
N ASP A 127 -14.01 -6.40 -24.56
CA ASP A 127 -14.66 -7.21 -25.59
C ASP A 127 -14.63 -8.71 -25.21
N ALA A 128 -15.09 -9.58 -26.11
CA ALA A 128 -15.06 -11.03 -25.90
C ALA A 128 -13.63 -11.59 -25.74
N ASP A 129 -12.63 -10.90 -26.29
CA ASP A 129 -11.21 -11.27 -26.23
C ASP A 129 -10.54 -10.76 -24.94
N HIS A 130 -11.19 -9.86 -24.20
CA HIS A 130 -10.74 -9.30 -22.91
C HIS A 130 -11.76 -9.55 -21.77
N PRO A 131 -12.12 -10.81 -21.47
CA PRO A 131 -13.20 -11.15 -20.53
C PRO A 131 -12.92 -10.79 -19.07
N HIS A 132 -11.66 -10.51 -18.74
CA HIS A 132 -11.23 -10.10 -17.41
C HIS A 132 -11.00 -8.59 -17.28
N TYR A 133 -11.18 -7.85 -18.38
CA TYR A 133 -11.02 -6.42 -18.35
C TYR A 133 -12.11 -5.78 -17.49
N LYS A 134 -11.71 -4.83 -16.63
CA LYS A 134 -12.64 -4.05 -15.84
C LYS A 134 -12.17 -2.62 -15.70
N TYR A 135 -13.02 -1.67 -16.09
CA TYR A 135 -12.75 -0.26 -15.90
C TYR A 135 -12.88 0.16 -14.42
N GLY A 136 -11.91 0.95 -13.97
CA GLY A 136 -11.77 1.40 -12.58
C GLY A 136 -11.65 2.92 -12.42
N GLY A 137 -11.87 3.68 -13.49
CA GLY A 137 -11.82 5.15 -13.49
C GLY A 137 -10.54 5.74 -14.08
N LEU A 138 -10.57 7.05 -14.29
CA LEU A 138 -9.45 7.83 -14.79
C LEU A 138 -8.67 8.45 -13.62
N TRP A 139 -7.37 8.20 -13.56
CA TRP A 139 -6.45 8.85 -12.64
C TRP A 139 -5.78 10.05 -13.32
N LYS A 140 -5.82 11.21 -12.66
CA LYS A 140 -5.18 12.44 -13.15
C LYS A 140 -4.17 12.94 -12.12
N ASN A 141 -3.00 13.35 -12.58
CA ASN A 141 -2.09 14.13 -11.77
C ASN A 141 -2.70 15.51 -11.52
N ARG A 142 -3.12 15.77 -10.27
CA ARG A 142 -3.71 17.06 -9.88
C ARG A 142 -2.70 18.23 -9.89
N TYR A 143 -1.42 17.94 -10.05
CA TYR A 143 -0.35 18.91 -10.14
C TYR A 143 0.09 19.17 -11.58
N ALA A 144 -0.32 18.34 -12.54
CA ALA A 144 -0.15 18.66 -13.95
C ALA A 144 -0.98 19.90 -14.25
N GLN A 145 -0.31 20.97 -14.67
CA GLN A 145 -1.01 22.18 -15.10
C GLN A 145 -1.96 21.79 -16.23
N ALA A 146 -3.21 22.27 -16.17
CA ALA A 146 -4.10 22.12 -17.31
C ALA A 146 -3.46 22.91 -18.46
N THR A 147 -2.81 22.20 -19.39
CA THR A 147 -2.45 22.79 -20.67
C THR A 147 -3.77 23.18 -21.33
N ILE A 148 -4.04 24.48 -21.36
CA ILE A 148 -5.20 25.08 -22.03
C ILE A 148 -5.07 24.85 -23.53
#